data_AF-A0A0P9DFH9-F1
#
_entry.id   AF-A0A0P9DFH9-F1
#
_cell.length_a   1.000
_cell.length_b   1.000
_cell.length_c   1.000
_cell.angle_alpha   90.00
_cell.angle_beta   90.00
_cell.angle_gamma   90.00
#
_symmetry.space_group_name_H-M   'P 1'
#
loop_
_entity.id
_entity.type
_entity.pdbx_description
1 polymer ?
#
loop_
_entity_poly.entity_id
_entity_poly.type
_entity_poly.pdbx_seq_one_letter_code
_entity_poly.pdbx_strand_id
1 'polypeptide(L)'
;MSAEEQARRLGHPIHVLEPVWLELQREGLIPRRKATRGPDWSPRHRAMLRKLVKQGLGYDEIAEAMGRTPAAVRIACKRHNIRLLRAPGVYTAREVAALMGLPCSKVVAHWIAEGMLAAHNGGRVDRPLWRIQRDDLMAFMAEPLYWMAWRVDRVVDPYLRAYAEQIRDGQPGWHTPGQVARHYGAGRSTPQQWIERGFIPSQRWGNHWIHQSVLDNWAPPGQPGIYGVPLDGAIVLAAIEASRQHAQCILKQFRAGATDQAAA
;
A
#
# COMPACT_ATOMS: atom_id res chain seq x y z
N MET A 1 -22.23 -47.10 -2.39
CA MET A 1 -21.41 -48.29 -2.64
C MET A 1 -20.34 -47.91 -3.64
N SER A 2 -19.08 -47.80 -3.20
CA SER A 2 -17.92 -47.48 -4.04
C SER A 2 -17.37 -48.74 -4.73
N ALA A 3 -16.55 -48.55 -5.77
CA ALA A 3 -15.84 -49.67 -6.42
C ALA A 3 -14.95 -50.44 -5.43
N GLU A 4 -14.31 -49.74 -4.49
CA GLU A 4 -13.53 -50.33 -3.39
C GLU A 4 -14.36 -51.20 -2.45
N GLU A 5 -15.54 -50.71 -2.05
CA GLU A 5 -16.47 -51.44 -1.18
C GLU A 5 -17.00 -52.70 -1.87
N GLN A 6 -17.31 -52.60 -3.16
CA GLN A 6 -17.78 -53.74 -3.95
C GLN A 6 -16.66 -54.77 -4.17
N ALA A 7 -15.44 -54.32 -4.45
CA ALA A 7 -14.29 -55.19 -4.65
C ALA A 7 -13.95 -55.98 -3.40
N ARG A 8 -13.99 -55.33 -2.24
CA ARG A 8 -13.81 -55.97 -0.94
C ARG A 8 -14.92 -56.99 -0.64
N ARG A 9 -16.16 -56.70 -1.05
CA ARG A 9 -17.31 -57.60 -0.87
C ARG A 9 -17.27 -58.85 -1.77
N LEU A 10 -16.76 -58.70 -2.99
CA LEU A 10 -16.67 -59.78 -3.98
C LEU A 10 -15.35 -60.57 -3.87
N GLY A 11 -14.42 -60.15 -2.99
CA GLY A 11 -13.12 -60.81 -2.83
C GLY A 11 -12.15 -60.58 -4.00
N HIS A 12 -12.36 -59.53 -4.79
CA HIS A 12 -11.51 -59.19 -5.93
C HIS A 12 -10.63 -57.97 -5.64
N PRO A 13 -9.41 -57.89 -6.21
CA PRO A 13 -8.61 -56.68 -6.19
C PRO A 13 -9.29 -55.53 -6.93
N ILE A 14 -9.12 -54.29 -6.45
CA ILE A 14 -9.78 -53.13 -7.06
C ILE A 14 -9.45 -52.95 -8.55
N HIS A 15 -8.21 -53.18 -8.97
CA HIS A 15 -7.79 -53.00 -10.35
C HIS A 15 -8.48 -53.97 -11.33
N VAL A 16 -9.06 -55.07 -10.84
CA VAL A 16 -9.86 -56.00 -11.65
C VAL A 16 -11.28 -55.46 -11.85
N LEU A 17 -11.86 -54.84 -10.82
CA LEU A 17 -13.23 -54.32 -10.86
C LEU A 17 -13.33 -52.89 -11.36
N GLU A 18 -12.25 -52.10 -11.29
CA GLU A 18 -12.24 -50.69 -11.69
C GLU A 18 -12.55 -50.48 -13.19
N PRO A 19 -12.01 -51.26 -14.15
CA PRO A 19 -12.37 -51.12 -15.56
C PRO A 19 -13.85 -51.44 -15.82
N VAL A 20 -14.35 -52.53 -15.23
CA VAL A 20 -15.75 -52.96 -15.32
C VAL A 20 -16.68 -51.93 -14.68
N TRP A 21 -16.29 -51.35 -13.54
CA TRP A 21 -17.05 -50.31 -12.85
C TRP A 21 -17.16 -49.03 -13.68
N LEU A 22 -16.08 -48.64 -14.38
CA LEU A 22 -16.07 -47.49 -15.28
C LEU A 22 -16.92 -47.72 -16.53
N GLU A 23 -16.94 -48.95 -17.07
CA GLU A 23 -17.77 -49.35 -18.20
C GLU A 23 -19.26 -49.32 -17.84
N LEU A 24 -19.63 -49.91 -16.70
CA LEU A 24 -21.00 -49.85 -16.16
C LEU A 24 -21.45 -48.40 -15.85
N GLN A 25 -20.52 -47.51 -15.50
CA GLN A 25 -20.79 -46.07 -15.35
C GLN A 25 -20.92 -45.32 -16.68
N ARG A 26 -20.35 -45.84 -17.78
CA ARG A 26 -20.51 -45.28 -19.13
C ARG A 26 -21.83 -45.72 -19.74
N GLU A 27 -22.24 -46.96 -19.52
CA GLU A 27 -23.52 -47.53 -19.97
C GLU A 27 -24.72 -47.05 -19.13
N GLY A 28 -24.48 -46.37 -18.00
CA GLY A 28 -25.52 -45.80 -17.15
C GLY A 28 -26.17 -46.79 -16.18
N LEU A 29 -25.65 -48.02 -16.11
CA LEU A 29 -26.12 -49.08 -15.20
C LEU A 29 -25.73 -48.81 -13.74
N ILE A 30 -24.65 -48.06 -13.51
CA ILE A 30 -24.24 -47.58 -12.18
C ILE A 30 -24.24 -46.04 -12.19
N PRO A 31 -24.90 -45.38 -11.22
CA PRO A 31 -24.87 -43.93 -11.13
C PRO A 31 -23.44 -43.44 -10.87
N ARG A 32 -22.97 -42.51 -11.70
CA ARG A 32 -21.75 -41.75 -11.38
C ARG A 32 -21.96 -41.05 -10.05
N ARG A 33 -20.98 -41.17 -9.15
CA ARG A 33 -21.01 -40.49 -7.86
C ARG A 33 -21.19 -39.00 -8.15
N LYS A 34 -22.33 -38.42 -7.76
CA LYS A 34 -22.51 -36.96 -7.84
C LYS A 34 -21.38 -36.36 -7.02
N ALA A 35 -20.58 -35.50 -7.64
CA ALA A 35 -19.60 -34.72 -6.89
C ALA A 35 -20.34 -34.08 -5.71
N THR A 36 -19.85 -34.31 -4.49
CA THR A 36 -20.37 -33.60 -3.31
C THR A 36 -20.33 -32.12 -3.63
N ARG A 37 -21.51 -31.49 -3.74
CA ARG A 37 -21.59 -30.04 -3.89
C ARG A 37 -20.80 -29.47 -2.71
N GLY A 38 -19.69 -28.78 -3.00
CA GLY A 38 -18.91 -28.14 -1.96
C GLY A 38 -19.81 -27.23 -1.11
N PRO A 39 -19.49 -27.03 0.18
CA PRO A 39 -20.37 -26.33 1.10
C PRO A 39 -20.78 -24.97 0.53
N ASP A 40 -22.10 -24.72 0.54
CA ASP A 40 -22.72 -23.58 -0.11
C ASP A 40 -22.15 -22.25 0.41
N TRP A 41 -22.13 -21.24 -0.47
CA TRP A 41 -21.67 -19.90 -0.12
C TRP A 41 -22.67 -19.18 0.79
N SER A 42 -22.62 -19.52 2.08
CA SER A 42 -23.46 -18.91 3.11
C SER A 42 -23.30 -17.38 3.16
N PRO A 43 -24.30 -16.63 3.67
CA PRO A 43 -24.19 -15.18 3.84
C PRO A 43 -22.92 -14.75 4.60
N ARG A 44 -22.52 -15.51 5.63
CA ARG A 44 -21.30 -15.28 6.41
C ARG A 44 -20.03 -15.42 5.55
N HIS A 45 -19.94 -16.45 4.71
CA HIS A 45 -18.82 -16.61 3.77
C HIS A 45 -18.77 -15.48 2.75
N ARG A 46 -19.92 -15.00 2.27
CA ARG A 46 -19.98 -13.86 1.34
C ARG A 46 -19.53 -12.56 2.01
N ALA A 47 -19.93 -12.31 3.25
CA ALA A 47 -19.48 -11.16 4.03
C ALA A 47 -17.95 -11.21 4.25
N MET A 48 -17.42 -12.38 4.61
CA MET A 48 -15.98 -12.59 4.74
C MET A 48 -15.26 -12.35 3.41
N LEU A 49 -15.74 -12.92 2.30
CA LEU A 49 -15.16 -12.70 0.98
C LEU A 49 -15.13 -11.22 0.60
N ARG A 50 -16.21 -10.46 0.83
CA ARG A 50 -16.21 -9.01 0.60
C ARG A 50 -15.21 -8.29 1.48
N LYS A 51 -15.09 -8.67 2.76
CA LYS A 51 -14.12 -8.10 3.69
C LYS A 51 -12.68 -8.32 3.20
N LEU A 52 -12.33 -9.55 2.83
CA LEU A 52 -10.99 -9.90 2.35
C LEU A 52 -10.67 -9.21 1.00
N VAL A 53 -11.66 -9.11 0.10
CA VAL A 53 -11.51 -8.35 -1.15
C VAL A 53 -11.32 -6.85 -0.87
N LYS A 54 -12.06 -6.28 0.09
CA LYS A 54 -11.87 -4.88 0.52
C LYS A 54 -10.48 -4.64 1.11
N GLN A 55 -9.92 -5.62 1.80
CA GLN A 55 -8.54 -5.61 2.29
C GLN A 55 -7.50 -5.70 1.17
N GLY A 56 -7.92 -5.95 -0.07
CA GLY A 56 -7.03 -6.00 -1.23
C GLY A 56 -6.34 -7.35 -1.42
N LEU A 57 -6.82 -8.42 -0.78
CA LEU A 57 -6.22 -9.77 -0.90
C LEU A 57 -6.48 -10.41 -2.28
N GLY A 58 -5.52 -11.20 -2.75
CA GLY A 58 -5.56 -11.97 -4.00
C GLY A 58 -6.42 -13.24 -3.90
N TYR A 59 -6.64 -13.93 -5.02
CA TYR A 59 -7.46 -15.16 -5.03
C TYR A 59 -6.86 -16.27 -4.15
N ASP A 60 -5.54 -16.42 -4.18
CA ASP A 60 -4.83 -17.49 -3.45
C ASP A 60 -4.86 -17.24 -1.95
N GLU A 61 -4.67 -16.00 -1.52
CA GLU A 61 -4.69 -15.61 -0.11
C GLU A 61 -6.10 -15.66 0.47
N ILE A 62 -7.11 -15.24 -0.31
CA ILE A 62 -8.51 -15.39 0.08
C ILE A 62 -8.87 -16.87 0.20
N ALA A 63 -8.35 -17.71 -0.71
CA ALA A 63 -8.54 -19.15 -0.67
C ALA A 63 -7.95 -19.74 0.61
N GLU A 64 -6.70 -19.40 0.95
CA GLU A 64 -6.04 -19.81 2.18
C GLU A 64 -6.81 -19.35 3.42
N ALA A 65 -7.14 -18.06 3.51
CA ALA A 65 -7.87 -17.47 4.64
C ALA A 65 -9.26 -18.08 4.85
N MET A 66 -9.90 -18.58 3.79
CA MET A 66 -11.23 -19.19 3.86
C MET A 66 -11.19 -20.73 3.90
N GLY A 67 -10.02 -21.36 3.82
CA GLY A 67 -9.89 -22.82 3.69
C GLY A 67 -10.56 -23.36 2.41
N ARG A 68 -10.42 -22.64 1.29
CA ARG A 68 -11.03 -22.95 -0.02
C ARG A 68 -9.96 -23.00 -1.10
N THR A 69 -10.32 -23.48 -2.29
CA THR A 69 -9.42 -23.40 -3.45
C THR A 69 -9.53 -22.05 -4.16
N PRO A 70 -8.46 -21.55 -4.80
CA PRO A 70 -8.50 -20.30 -5.56
C PRO A 70 -9.55 -20.30 -6.68
N ALA A 71 -9.77 -21.48 -7.29
CA ALA A 71 -10.83 -21.70 -8.26
C ALA A 71 -12.24 -21.51 -7.66
N ALA A 72 -12.49 -22.03 -6.45
CA ALA A 72 -13.76 -21.85 -5.76
C ALA A 72 -14.02 -20.38 -5.42
N VAL A 73 -13.00 -19.64 -4.99
CA VAL A 73 -13.08 -18.20 -4.72
C VAL A 73 -13.41 -17.44 -6.01
N ARG A 74 -12.70 -17.70 -7.10
CA ARG A 74 -12.94 -17.06 -8.41
C ARG A 74 -14.36 -17.32 -8.93
N ILE A 75 -14.86 -18.55 -8.81
CA ILE A 75 -16.24 -18.89 -9.18
C ILE A 75 -17.24 -18.14 -8.30
N ALA A 76 -17.00 -18.06 -6.99
CA ALA A 76 -17.86 -17.35 -6.05
C ALA A 76 -17.91 -15.85 -6.34
N CYS A 77 -16.76 -15.24 -6.60
CA CYS A 77 -16.64 -13.85 -7.01
C CYS A 77 -17.44 -13.58 -8.28
N LYS A 78 -17.34 -14.44 -9.29
CA LYS A 78 -18.14 -14.32 -10.52
C LYS A 78 -19.64 -14.48 -10.26
N ARG A 79 -20.05 -15.47 -9.46
CA ARG A 79 -21.47 -15.74 -9.14
C ARG A 79 -22.12 -14.65 -8.31
N HIS A 80 -21.36 -14.02 -7.41
CA HIS A 80 -21.85 -12.97 -6.52
C HIS A 80 -21.50 -11.56 -7.00
N ASN A 81 -21.01 -11.42 -8.23
CA ASN A 81 -20.58 -10.16 -8.84
C ASN A 81 -19.59 -9.35 -7.99
N ILE A 82 -18.70 -10.04 -7.26
CA ILE A 82 -17.63 -9.44 -6.46
C ILE A 82 -16.39 -9.36 -7.37
N ARG A 83 -16.04 -8.16 -7.80
CA ARG A 83 -14.87 -7.93 -8.67
C ARG A 83 -13.63 -7.68 -7.83
N LEU A 84 -12.64 -8.57 -7.90
CA LEU A 84 -11.32 -8.37 -7.25
C LEU A 84 -10.49 -7.26 -7.91
N LEU A 85 -10.78 -6.93 -9.17
CA LEU A 85 -9.99 -5.98 -9.96
C LEU A 85 -10.17 -4.52 -9.55
N ARG A 86 -11.13 -4.22 -8.66
CA ARG A 86 -11.47 -2.83 -8.30
C ARG A 86 -12.24 -2.83 -6.97
N ALA A 87 -11.61 -3.26 -5.89
CA ALA A 87 -12.16 -2.96 -4.57
C ALA A 87 -12.18 -1.42 -4.43
N PRO A 88 -13.33 -0.79 -4.13
CA PRO A 88 -13.38 0.66 -3.95
C PRO A 88 -12.37 1.09 -2.89
N GLY A 89 -11.48 2.02 -3.24
CA GLY A 89 -10.42 2.50 -2.35
C GLY A 89 -9.09 1.75 -2.44
N VAL A 90 -8.94 0.76 -3.33
CA VAL A 90 -7.66 0.14 -3.67
C VAL A 90 -7.18 0.64 -5.01
N TYR A 91 -5.93 1.10 -5.06
CA TYR A 91 -5.28 1.66 -6.24
C TYR A 91 -4.10 0.81 -6.68
N THR A 92 -3.87 0.76 -7.99
CA THR A 92 -2.60 0.31 -8.56
C THR A 92 -1.56 1.42 -8.48
N ALA A 93 -0.28 1.07 -8.60
CA ALA A 93 0.81 2.06 -8.66
C ALA A 93 0.64 3.08 -9.81
N ARG A 94 0.00 2.68 -10.91
CA ARG A 94 -0.32 3.57 -12.04
C ARG A 94 -1.43 4.55 -11.70
N GLU A 95 -2.48 4.09 -11.02
CA GLU A 95 -3.55 4.97 -10.56
C GLU A 95 -3.04 5.96 -9.51
N VAL A 96 -2.24 5.51 -8.54
CA VAL A 96 -1.60 6.42 -7.57
C VAL A 96 -0.74 7.46 -8.28
N ALA A 97 0.05 7.06 -9.28
CA ALA A 97 0.83 8.02 -10.07
C ALA A 97 -0.07 9.07 -10.76
N ALA A 98 -1.19 8.65 -11.34
CA ALA A 98 -2.14 9.56 -11.96
C ALA A 98 -2.80 10.51 -10.94
N LEU A 99 -3.24 9.99 -9.79
CA LEU A 99 -3.84 10.78 -8.70
C LEU A 99 -2.86 11.80 -8.13
N MET A 100 -1.57 11.47 -8.07
CA MET A 100 -0.50 12.32 -7.54
C MET A 100 0.16 13.20 -8.61
N GLY A 101 -0.29 13.15 -9.87
CA GLY A 101 0.30 13.92 -10.98
C GLY A 101 1.75 13.56 -11.29
N LEU A 102 2.13 12.29 -11.06
CA LEU A 102 3.45 11.77 -11.37
C LEU A 102 3.51 11.25 -12.81
N PRO A 103 4.64 11.44 -13.52
CA PRO A 103 4.77 11.03 -14.91
C PRO A 103 4.81 9.50 -15.09
N CYS A 104 5.20 8.75 -14.06
CA CYS A 104 5.40 7.31 -14.18
C CYS A 104 5.12 6.58 -12.85
N SER A 105 4.51 5.40 -12.95
CA SER A 105 4.28 4.49 -11.82
C SER A 105 5.56 3.95 -11.18
N LYS A 106 6.71 4.04 -11.85
CA LYS A 106 8.02 3.63 -11.30
C LYS A 106 8.38 4.41 -10.03
N VAL A 107 7.95 5.67 -9.93
CA VAL A 107 8.17 6.49 -8.73
C VAL A 107 7.42 5.90 -7.54
N VAL A 108 6.16 5.49 -7.74
CA VAL A 108 5.35 4.85 -6.70
C VAL A 108 5.92 3.48 -6.33
N ALA A 109 6.38 2.71 -7.32
CA ALA A 109 7.05 1.43 -7.05
C ALA A 109 8.33 1.61 -6.22
N HIS A 110 9.08 2.68 -6.42
CA HIS A 110 10.23 3.01 -5.59
C HIS A 110 9.82 3.34 -4.15
N TRP A 111 8.74 4.11 -3.92
CA TRP A 111 8.22 4.36 -2.57
C TRP A 111 7.85 3.07 -1.82
N ILE A 112 7.29 2.10 -2.54
CA ILE A 112 6.94 0.79 -1.96
C ILE A 112 8.21 -0.01 -1.66
N ALA A 113 9.18 -0.03 -2.58
CA ALA A 113 10.43 -0.77 -2.40
C ALA A 113 11.27 -0.23 -1.21
N GLU A 114 11.25 1.09 -0.99
CA GLU A 114 11.90 1.74 0.16
C GLU A 114 11.07 1.62 1.47
N GLY A 115 9.91 0.96 1.44
CA GLY A 115 9.04 0.78 2.61
C GLY A 115 8.30 2.04 3.06
N MET A 116 8.32 3.12 2.27
CA MET A 116 7.67 4.39 2.60
C MET A 116 6.14 4.29 2.43
N LEU A 117 5.70 3.63 1.36
CA LEU A 117 4.30 3.44 1.04
C LEU A 117 3.92 1.98 1.26
N ALA A 118 3.04 1.74 2.22
CA ALA A 118 2.47 0.41 2.44
C ALA A 118 1.65 -0.02 1.21
N ALA A 119 1.92 -1.23 0.72
CA ALA A 119 1.23 -1.82 -0.41
C ALA A 119 1.25 -3.34 -0.32
N HIS A 120 0.21 -3.96 -0.85
CA HIS A 120 0.11 -5.40 -0.97
C HIS A 120 0.49 -5.85 -2.38
N ASN A 121 1.36 -6.86 -2.51
CA ASN A 121 1.66 -7.46 -3.82
C ASN A 121 0.72 -8.64 -4.09
N GLY A 122 -0.32 -8.41 -4.89
CA GLY A 122 -1.21 -9.48 -5.35
C GLY A 122 -0.72 -10.20 -6.62
N GLY A 123 0.52 -9.95 -7.04
CA GLY A 123 1.15 -10.51 -8.24
C GLY A 123 2.34 -11.40 -7.90
N ARG A 124 3.19 -11.65 -8.90
CA ARG A 124 4.45 -12.39 -8.68
C ARG A 124 5.56 -11.42 -8.29
N VAL A 125 6.69 -11.95 -7.80
CA VAL A 125 7.86 -11.14 -7.45
C VAL A 125 8.45 -10.44 -8.68
N ASP A 126 8.55 -11.15 -9.80
CA ASP A 126 9.06 -10.64 -11.09
C ASP A 126 8.06 -9.75 -11.84
N ARG A 127 6.77 -9.87 -11.51
CA ARG A 127 5.69 -9.08 -12.10
C ARG A 127 4.72 -8.63 -11.00
N PRO A 128 5.11 -7.62 -10.20
CA PRO A 128 4.33 -7.19 -9.06
C PRO A 128 3.02 -6.55 -9.52
N LEU A 129 1.95 -6.86 -8.78
CA LEU A 129 0.65 -6.22 -8.92
C LEU A 129 0.34 -5.52 -7.60
N TRP A 130 0.90 -4.32 -7.46
CA TRP A 130 0.74 -3.50 -6.28
C TRP A 130 -0.71 -3.06 -6.08
N ARG A 131 -1.19 -3.26 -4.86
CA ARG A 131 -2.50 -2.85 -4.37
C ARG A 131 -2.29 -1.95 -3.17
N ILE A 132 -2.63 -0.68 -3.32
CA ILE A 132 -2.37 0.39 -2.36
C ILE A 132 -3.72 0.85 -1.84
N GLN A 133 -3.97 0.74 -0.54
CA GLN A 133 -5.21 1.26 0.02
C GLN A 133 -5.17 2.79 0.04
N ARG A 134 -6.35 3.43 -0.04
CA ARG A 134 -6.48 4.88 0.14
C ARG A 134 -5.90 5.31 1.48
N ASP A 135 -6.19 4.56 2.53
CA ASP A 135 -5.70 4.84 3.88
C ASP A 135 -4.17 4.78 3.98
N ASP A 136 -3.54 3.84 3.26
CA ASP A 136 -2.09 3.70 3.21
C ASP A 136 -1.45 4.86 2.43
N LEU A 137 -2.07 5.26 1.32
CA LEU A 137 -1.64 6.44 0.54
C LEU A 137 -1.76 7.72 1.37
N MET A 138 -2.86 7.91 2.09
CA MET A 138 -3.06 9.08 2.94
C MET A 138 -2.09 9.08 4.13
N ALA A 139 -1.82 7.92 4.74
CA ALA A 139 -0.80 7.80 5.78
C ALA A 139 0.61 8.13 5.27
N PHE A 140 0.96 7.67 4.06
CA PHE A 140 2.21 8.05 3.39
C PHE A 140 2.30 9.57 3.16
N MET A 141 1.21 10.20 2.71
CA MET A 141 1.15 11.66 2.53
C MET A 141 1.27 12.41 3.87
N ALA A 142 0.71 11.85 4.95
CA ALA A 142 0.75 12.43 6.29
C ALA A 142 2.16 12.49 6.89
N GLU A 143 3.05 11.57 6.51
CA GLU A 143 4.38 11.45 7.10
C GLU A 143 5.30 12.60 6.67
N PRO A 144 5.72 13.49 7.60
CA PRO A 144 6.51 14.67 7.25
C PRO A 144 7.89 14.35 6.67
N LEU A 145 8.43 13.17 6.96
CA LEU A 145 9.68 12.70 6.36
C LEU A 145 9.56 12.41 4.86
N TYR A 146 8.35 12.20 4.33
CA TYR A 146 8.11 11.85 2.92
C TYR A 146 7.63 13.04 2.10
N TRP A 147 7.53 14.20 2.71
CA TRP A 147 7.04 15.42 2.11
C TRP A 147 7.87 15.96 0.93
N MET A 148 9.11 15.51 0.79
CA MET A 148 9.98 15.83 -0.35
C MET A 148 9.72 14.94 -1.57
N ALA A 149 9.05 13.80 -1.38
CA ALA A 149 8.82 12.81 -2.43
C ALA A 149 7.70 13.23 -3.40
N TRP A 150 6.81 14.13 -2.99
CA TRP A 150 5.64 14.56 -3.75
C TRP A 150 5.34 16.04 -3.49
N ARG A 151 4.47 16.63 -4.32
CA ARG A 151 4.13 18.06 -4.25
C ARG A 151 2.62 18.26 -4.25
N VAL A 152 2.13 19.13 -3.37
CA VAL A 152 0.70 19.46 -3.22
C VAL A 152 0.11 19.96 -4.54
N ASP A 153 0.81 20.88 -5.22
CA ASP A 153 0.36 21.50 -6.48
C ASP A 153 0.26 20.51 -7.65
N ARG A 154 0.86 19.32 -7.53
CA ARG A 154 0.79 18.26 -8.56
C ARG A 154 -0.29 17.23 -8.28
N VAL A 155 -0.81 17.13 -7.06
CA VAL A 155 -1.87 16.17 -6.73
C VAL A 155 -3.09 16.51 -7.59
N VAL A 156 -3.53 15.58 -8.44
CA VAL A 156 -4.60 15.78 -9.42
C VAL A 156 -5.97 15.58 -8.79
N ASP A 157 -6.10 14.56 -7.94
CA ASP A 157 -7.36 14.23 -7.28
C ASP A 157 -7.77 15.33 -6.29
N PRO A 158 -8.97 15.93 -6.42
CA PRO A 158 -9.38 17.05 -5.58
C PRO A 158 -9.48 16.70 -4.10
N TYR A 159 -9.91 15.49 -3.76
CA TYR A 159 -10.04 15.05 -2.37
C TYR A 159 -8.66 14.88 -1.73
N LEU A 160 -7.73 14.22 -2.42
CA LEU A 160 -6.35 14.09 -1.95
C LEU A 160 -5.61 15.42 -1.92
N ARG A 161 -5.94 16.36 -2.83
CA ARG A 161 -5.37 17.71 -2.81
C ARG A 161 -5.85 18.49 -1.58
N ALA A 162 -7.15 18.50 -1.30
CA ALA A 162 -7.69 19.16 -0.11
C ALA A 162 -7.09 18.57 1.18
N TYR A 163 -6.93 17.24 1.24
CA TYR A 163 -6.21 16.58 2.32
C TYR A 163 -4.75 17.03 2.42
N ALA A 164 -4.03 17.05 1.30
CA ALA A 164 -2.64 17.48 1.22
C ALA A 164 -2.43 18.93 1.65
N GLU A 165 -3.34 19.82 1.31
CA GLU A 165 -3.31 21.23 1.72
C GLU A 165 -3.46 21.33 3.25
N GLN A 166 -4.42 20.64 3.85
CA GLN A 166 -4.66 20.70 5.29
C GLN A 166 -3.51 20.12 6.13
N ILE A 167 -2.89 19.02 5.69
CA ILE A 167 -1.73 18.47 6.42
C ILE A 167 -0.48 19.36 6.30
N ARG A 168 -0.41 20.24 5.29
CA ARG A 168 0.69 21.18 5.08
C ARG A 168 0.44 22.56 5.64
N ASP A 169 -0.82 22.88 5.94
CA ASP A 169 -1.20 24.20 6.40
C ASP A 169 -0.48 24.56 7.71
N GLY A 170 0.19 25.71 7.70
CA GLY A 170 1.03 26.20 8.81
C GLY A 170 2.24 25.33 9.16
N GLN A 171 2.57 24.30 8.38
CA GLN A 171 3.66 23.38 8.71
C GLN A 171 5.00 23.78 8.09
N PRO A 172 6.13 23.54 8.79
CA PRO A 172 7.46 23.82 8.26
C PRO A 172 7.77 22.99 7.01
N GLY A 173 8.40 23.66 6.04
CA GLY A 173 8.77 23.06 4.76
C GLY A 173 10.15 22.38 4.75
N TRP A 174 10.47 21.78 3.61
CA TRP A 174 11.79 21.23 3.32
C TRP A 174 12.45 22.01 2.19
N HIS A 175 13.75 22.30 2.36
CA HIS A 175 14.54 23.10 1.43
C HIS A 175 15.69 22.30 0.86
N THR A 176 15.95 22.49 -0.42
CA THR A 176 17.18 22.01 -1.07
C THR A 176 18.38 22.87 -0.67
N PRO A 177 19.62 22.36 -0.77
CA PRO A 177 20.83 23.14 -0.56
C PRO A 177 20.85 24.43 -1.38
N GLY A 178 20.34 24.40 -2.61
CA GLY A 178 20.24 25.59 -3.46
C GLY A 178 19.28 26.65 -2.92
N GLN A 179 18.16 26.25 -2.30
CA GLN A 179 17.24 27.18 -1.64
C GLN A 179 17.88 27.77 -0.37
N VAL A 180 18.57 26.94 0.41
CA VAL A 180 19.32 27.40 1.60
C VAL A 180 20.44 28.38 1.21
N ALA A 181 21.16 28.12 0.12
CA ALA A 181 22.19 29.04 -0.37
C ALA A 181 21.57 30.41 -0.70
N ARG A 182 20.43 30.43 -1.38
CA ARG A 182 19.71 31.68 -1.70
C ARG A 182 19.20 32.38 -0.45
N HIS A 183 18.68 31.63 0.51
CA HIS A 183 18.15 32.18 1.76
C HIS A 183 19.24 32.96 2.54
N TYR A 184 20.46 32.42 2.62
CA TYR A 184 21.57 33.06 3.32
C TYR A 184 22.51 33.90 2.43
N GLY A 185 22.21 34.06 1.14
CA GLY A 185 23.12 34.73 0.19
C GLY A 185 24.48 34.04 0.02
N ALA A 186 24.56 32.74 0.27
CA ALA A 186 25.79 31.95 0.22
C ALA A 186 26.07 31.37 -1.18
N GLY A 187 27.31 30.96 -1.42
CA GLY A 187 27.71 30.23 -2.62
C GLY A 187 27.02 28.87 -2.74
N ARG A 188 26.88 28.35 -3.97
CA ARG A 188 26.14 27.10 -4.25
C ARG A 188 26.69 25.87 -3.50
N SER A 189 27.99 25.81 -3.25
CA SER A 189 28.64 24.70 -2.54
C SER A 189 28.64 24.87 -1.02
N THR A 190 28.34 26.06 -0.50
CA THR A 190 28.48 26.36 0.93
C THR A 190 27.52 25.53 1.80
N PRO A 191 26.23 25.36 1.47
CA PRO A 191 25.34 24.52 2.27
C PRO A 191 25.74 23.04 2.27
N GLN A 192 26.32 22.55 1.17
CA GLN A 192 26.84 21.19 1.12
C GLN A 192 28.00 21.01 2.12
N GLN A 193 28.91 21.98 2.21
CA GLN A 193 30.00 21.96 3.20
C GLN A 193 29.48 22.02 4.63
N TRP A 194 28.38 22.76 4.89
CA TRP A 194 27.77 22.79 6.22
C TRP A 194 27.20 21.42 6.63
N ILE A 195 26.59 20.71 5.69
CA ILE A 195 26.07 19.35 5.91
C ILE A 195 27.23 18.37 6.17
N GLU A 196 28.24 18.36 5.30
CA GLU A 196 29.37 17.41 5.39
C GLU A 196 30.18 17.55 6.67
N ARG A 197 30.25 18.76 7.21
CA ARG A 197 30.92 19.06 8.47
C ARG A 197 30.01 18.90 9.70
N GLY A 198 28.74 18.54 9.51
CA GLY A 198 27.79 18.31 10.59
C GLY A 198 27.29 19.59 11.30
N PHE A 199 27.38 20.76 10.66
CA PHE A 199 26.87 22.00 11.27
C PHE A 199 25.35 22.10 11.25
N ILE A 200 24.74 21.58 10.18
CA ILE A 200 23.30 21.55 10.03
C ILE A 200 22.82 20.12 9.78
N PRO A 201 21.74 19.68 10.42
CA PRO A 201 21.13 18.40 10.12
C PRO A 201 20.48 18.43 8.73
N SER A 202 20.55 17.29 8.02
CA SER A 202 19.87 17.12 6.74
C SER A 202 19.29 15.72 6.61
N GLN A 203 18.25 15.60 5.79
CA GLN A 203 17.64 14.33 5.39
C GLN A 203 18.05 14.00 3.96
N ARG A 204 18.40 12.73 3.70
CA ARG A 204 18.75 12.27 2.35
C ARG A 204 17.51 11.74 1.63
N TRP A 205 17.21 12.31 0.46
CA TRP A 205 16.17 11.85 -0.48
C TRP A 205 16.51 12.28 -1.91
N GLY A 206 17.28 11.47 -2.63
CA GLY A 206 17.89 11.80 -3.94
C GLY A 206 18.93 12.92 -3.87
N ASN A 207 18.56 14.03 -3.23
CA ASN A 207 19.38 15.15 -2.79
C ASN A 207 19.38 15.25 -1.25
N HIS A 208 20.17 16.17 -0.68
CA HIS A 208 20.00 16.60 0.70
C HIS A 208 18.80 17.52 0.81
N TRP A 209 18.10 17.44 1.94
CA TRP A 209 16.98 18.29 2.30
C TRP A 209 17.15 18.80 3.72
N ILE A 210 16.96 20.10 3.89
CA ILE A 210 17.14 20.81 5.15
C ILE A 210 15.76 21.28 5.59
N HIS A 211 15.36 20.93 6.80
CA HIS A 211 14.06 21.30 7.35
C HIS A 211 14.03 22.80 7.68
N GLN A 212 12.88 23.46 7.50
CA GLN A 212 12.72 24.90 7.77
C GLN A 212 13.14 25.28 9.20
N SER A 213 12.89 24.40 10.19
CA SER A 213 13.29 24.68 11.57
C SER A 213 14.80 24.83 11.77
N VAL A 214 15.63 24.31 10.86
CA VAL A 214 17.08 24.60 10.86
C VAL A 214 17.30 26.07 10.53
N LEU A 215 16.63 26.59 9.50
CA LEU A 215 16.77 27.96 9.07
C LEU A 215 16.30 28.96 10.14
N ASP A 216 15.25 28.58 10.87
CA ASP A 216 14.66 29.42 11.91
C ASP A 216 15.53 29.49 13.19
N ASN A 217 16.37 28.49 13.43
CA ASN A 217 17.12 28.32 14.69
C ASN A 217 18.65 28.33 14.52
N TRP A 218 19.15 28.47 13.31
CA TRP A 218 20.58 28.46 13.02
C TRP A 218 20.99 29.64 12.17
N ALA A 219 22.08 30.29 12.57
CA ALA A 219 22.73 31.34 11.80
C ALA A 219 24.02 30.80 11.18
N PRO A 220 24.28 31.10 9.89
CA PRO A 220 25.53 30.70 9.27
C PRO A 220 26.70 31.41 9.95
N PRO A 221 27.87 30.76 10.03
CA PRO A 221 29.04 31.44 10.52
C PRO A 221 29.33 32.70 9.70
N GLY A 222 29.34 33.85 10.39
CA GLY A 222 29.75 35.11 9.81
C GLY A 222 31.26 35.09 9.58
N GLN A 223 31.65 34.92 8.32
CA GLN A 223 32.99 34.99 7.71
C GLN A 223 33.52 33.66 7.16
N PRO A 224 34.18 33.68 5.99
CA PRO A 224 34.94 32.55 5.49
C PRO A 224 35.97 32.10 6.54
N GLY A 225 35.89 30.85 7.00
CA GLY A 225 36.87 30.26 7.93
C GLY A 225 36.49 30.30 9.41
N ILE A 226 35.38 30.93 9.80
CA ILE A 226 34.81 30.78 11.15
C ILE A 226 33.74 29.69 11.08
N TYR A 227 33.73 28.79 12.07
CA TYR A 227 32.82 27.64 12.08
C TYR A 227 31.72 27.89 13.12
N GLY A 228 30.46 27.90 12.68
CA GLY A 228 29.31 28.16 13.54
C GLY A 228 29.09 27.03 14.53
N VAL A 229 28.20 27.25 15.52
CA VAL A 229 27.84 26.20 16.47
C VAL A 229 27.02 25.14 15.74
N PRO A 230 27.37 23.84 15.82
CA PRO A 230 26.54 22.77 15.28
C PRO A 230 25.13 22.83 15.88
N LEU A 231 24.10 22.78 15.04
CA LEU A 231 22.73 22.71 15.51
C LEU A 231 22.41 21.27 15.93
N ASP A 232 21.90 21.11 17.16
CA ASP A 232 21.36 19.83 17.60
C ASP A 232 20.15 19.42 16.74
N GLY A 233 20.18 18.18 16.25
CA GLY A 233 19.09 17.58 15.48
C GLY A 233 17.79 17.43 16.29
N ALA A 234 17.83 17.51 17.62
CA ALA A 234 16.66 17.43 18.48
C ALA A 234 15.55 18.45 18.11
N ILE A 235 15.93 19.67 17.73
CA ILE A 235 14.96 20.71 17.31
C ILE A 235 14.24 20.30 16.02
N VAL A 236 14.96 19.66 15.09
CA VAL A 236 14.39 19.16 13.83
C VAL A 236 13.47 17.98 14.09
N LEU A 237 13.88 17.04 14.95
CA LEU A 237 13.06 15.89 15.32
C LEU A 237 11.77 16.33 16.03
N ALA A 238 11.84 17.30 16.93
CA ALA A 238 10.68 17.85 17.61
C ALA A 238 9.70 18.52 16.63
N ALA A 239 10.22 19.29 15.66
CA ALA A 239 9.40 19.92 14.64
C ALA A 239 8.73 18.88 13.72
N ILE A 240 9.46 17.84 13.31
CA ILE A 240 8.92 16.73 12.51
C ILE A 240 7.82 15.99 13.28
N GLU A 241 8.01 15.73 14.57
CA GLU A 241 7.03 15.05 15.40
C GLU A 241 5.76 15.91 15.59
N ALA A 242 5.90 17.23 15.78
CA ALA A 242 4.76 18.14 15.83
C ALA A 242 3.95 18.12 14.52
N SER A 243 4.63 18.18 13.36
CA SER A 243 3.98 18.05 12.05
C SER A 243 3.31 16.69 11.86
N ARG A 244 3.91 15.62 12.37
CA ARG A 244 3.34 14.26 12.32
C ARG A 244 2.04 14.20 13.14
N GLN A 245 2.02 14.76 14.34
CA GLN A 245 0.83 14.82 15.18
C GLN A 245 -0.30 15.62 14.54
N HIS A 246 0.02 16.77 13.95
CA HIS A 246 -0.92 17.57 13.15
C HIS A 246 -1.52 16.73 12.01
N ALA A 247 -0.68 16.14 11.17
CA ALA A 247 -1.13 15.35 10.03
C ALA A 247 -1.96 14.12 10.43
N GLN A 248 -1.62 13.47 11.56
CA GLN A 248 -2.41 12.37 12.11
C GLN A 248 -3.79 12.82 12.60
N CYS A 249 -3.92 14.02 13.15
CA CYS A 249 -5.21 14.58 13.53
C CYS A 249 -6.11 14.76 12.30
N ILE A 250 -5.59 15.39 11.25
CA ILE A 250 -6.30 15.57 9.98
C ILE A 250 -6.66 14.22 9.34
N LEU A 251 -5.73 13.25 9.35
CA LEU A 251 -6.01 11.90 8.83
C LEU A 251 -7.19 11.23 9.55
N LYS A 252 -7.27 11.37 10.88
CA LYS A 252 -8.40 10.83 11.66
C LYS A 252 -9.72 11.51 11.30
N GLN A 253 -9.73 12.82 11.11
CA GLN A 253 -10.91 13.59 10.70
C GLN A 253 -11.43 13.13 9.33
N PHE A 254 -10.53 12.97 8.35
CA PHE A 254 -10.90 12.50 7.01
C PHE A 254 -11.44 11.06 7.04
N ARG A 255 -10.86 10.19 7.88
CA ARG A 255 -11.38 8.82 8.08
C ARG A 255 -12.77 8.83 8.69
N ALA A 256 -13.03 9.67 9.68
CA ALA A 256 -14.33 9.80 10.32
C ALA A 256 -15.41 10.35 9.36
N GLY A 257 -15.08 11.38 8.57
CA GLY A 257 -16.02 11.95 7.59
C GLY A 257 -16.34 10.99 6.42
N ALA A 258 -15.42 10.11 6.05
CA ALA A 258 -15.67 9.08 5.03
C ALA A 258 -16.62 7.97 5.51
N THR A 259 -16.64 7.67 6.82
CA THR A 259 -17.59 6.71 7.40
C THR A 259 -19.02 7.23 7.40
N ASP A 260 -19.24 8.54 7.58
CA ASP A 260 -20.58 9.14 7.59
C ASP A 260 -21.21 9.20 6.19
N GLN A 261 -20.41 9.44 5.13
CA GLN A 261 -20.90 9.41 3.74
C GLN A 261 -21.20 8.00 3.21
N ALA A 262 -20.65 6.95 3.83
CA ALA A 262 -20.91 5.56 3.42
C ALA A 262 -22.12 4.91 4.13
N ALA A 263 -22.69 5.60 5.14
CA ALA A 263 -23.84 5.17 5.91
C ALA A 263 -25.18 5.82 5.48
N ALA A 264 -25.12 6.78 4.54
CA ALA A 264 -26.27 7.38 3.85
C ALA A 264 -26.47 6.75 2.46
#